data_AF-A0AB39P6W1-F1
#
_entry.id   AF-A0AB39P6W1-F1
#
_cell.length_a   1.000
_cell.length_b   1.000
_cell.length_c   1.000
_cell.angle_alpha   90.00
_cell.angle_beta   90.00
_cell.angle_gamma   90.00
#
_symmetry.space_group_name_H-M   'P 1'
#
loop_
_entity.id
_entity.type
_entity.pdbx_description
1 polymer ?
#
loop_
_entity_poly.entity_id
_entity_poly.type
_entity_poly.pdbx_seq_one_letter_code
_entity_poly.pdbx_strand_id
1 'polypeptide(L)' 'MTQKTPAQLRADAEATLRGPGQRRIELLAQLEELDKELRPLIAAARVVEVPIRRITEITAVSPNTVRAWTAAEGQ' A
#
# COMPACT_ATOMS: atom_id res chain seq x y z
N MET A 1 13.57 -36.52 20.43
CA MET A 1 13.17 -35.28 19.71
C MET A 1 13.93 -35.25 18.40
N THR A 2 13.25 -35.43 17.28
CA THR A 2 13.91 -35.49 15.96
C THR A 2 14.27 -34.07 15.54
N GLN A 3 15.57 -33.79 15.36
CA GLN A 3 16.04 -32.49 14.91
C GLN A 3 15.69 -32.33 13.42
N LYS A 4 14.96 -31.27 13.06
CA LYS A 4 14.66 -30.96 11.66
C LYS A 4 15.95 -30.57 10.94
N THR A 5 16.12 -31.04 9.71
CA THR A 5 17.21 -30.59 8.85
C THR A 5 17.01 -29.12 8.45
N PRO A 6 18.08 -28.38 8.09
CA PRO A 6 17.94 -27.02 7.57
C PRO A 6 17.00 -26.88 6.37
N ALA A 7 16.87 -27.92 5.53
CA ALA A 7 15.93 -27.94 4.42
C ALA A 7 14.47 -28.00 4.89
N GLN A 8 14.18 -28.82 5.90
CA GLN A 8 12.85 -28.91 6.51
C GLN A 8 12.47 -27.60 7.22
N LEU A 9 13.42 -26.97 7.93
CA LEU A 9 13.18 -25.66 8.57
C LEU A 9 12.83 -24.56 7.56
N ARG A 10 13.49 -24.55 6.38
CA ARG A 10 13.16 -23.61 5.30
C ARG A 10 11.77 -23.87 4.71
N ALA A 11 11.44 -25.14 4.42
CA ALA A 11 10.12 -25.51 3.90
C ALA A 11 8.99 -25.12 4.87
N ASP A 12 9.20 -25.31 6.17
CA ASP A 12 8.23 -24.92 7.20
C ASP A 12 8.05 -23.39 7.27
N ALA A 13 9.14 -22.63 7.17
CA ALA A 13 9.09 -21.16 7.15
C ALA A 13 8.33 -20.65 5.91
N GLU A 14 8.63 -21.20 4.73
CA GLU A 14 7.92 -20.87 3.48
C GLU A 14 6.43 -21.21 3.56
N ALA A 15 6.09 -22.40 4.07
CA ALA A 15 4.70 -22.81 4.26
C ALA A 15 3.95 -21.86 5.21
N THR A 16 4.62 -21.41 6.28
CA THR A 16 4.06 -20.45 7.25
C THR A 16 3.82 -19.08 6.63
N LEU A 17 4.71 -18.62 5.74
CA LEU A 17 4.59 -17.32 5.07
C LEU A 17 3.54 -17.31 3.95
N ARG A 18 3.28 -18.44 3.31
CA ARG A 18 2.43 -18.52 2.10
C ARG A 18 1.05 -17.93 2.31
N GLY A 19 0.36 -18.27 3.40
CA GLY A 19 -1.00 -17.79 3.68
C GLY A 19 -1.07 -16.25 3.85
N PRO A 20 -0.36 -15.69 4.85
CA PRO A 20 -0.30 -14.23 5.04
C PRO A 20 0.25 -13.48 3.82
N GLY A 21 1.25 -14.05 3.13
CA GLY A 21 1.84 -13.49 1.92
C GLY A 21 0.83 -13.37 0.78
N GLN A 22 0.07 -14.43 0.51
CA GLN A 22 -0.97 -14.44 -0.51
C GLN A 22 -2.07 -13.40 -0.21
N ARG A 23 -2.55 -13.36 1.04
CA ARG A 23 -3.53 -12.35 1.47
C ARG A 23 -3.01 -10.93 1.30
N ARG A 24 -1.73 -10.70 1.59
CA ARG A 24 -1.11 -9.38 1.39
C ARG A 24 -1.07 -8.98 -0.08
N ILE A 25 -0.79 -9.92 -0.99
CA ILE A 25 -0.80 -9.67 -2.45
C ILE A 25 -2.20 -9.23 -2.90
N GLU A 26 -3.24 -9.95 -2.47
CA GLU A 26 -4.63 -9.64 -2.81
C GLU A 26 -5.06 -8.25 -2.30
N LEU A 27 -4.68 -7.93 -1.06
CA LEU A 27 -4.97 -6.62 -0.47
C LEU A 27 -4.21 -5.49 -1.18
N LEU A 28 -2.97 -5.72 -1.62
CA LEU A 28 -2.22 -4.74 -2.40
C LEU A 28 -2.87 -4.46 -3.75
N ALA A 29 -3.36 -5.50 -4.44
CA ALA A 29 -4.07 -5.31 -5.71
C ALA A 29 -5.35 -4.48 -5.52
N GLN A 30 -6.11 -4.74 -4.45
CA GLN A 30 -7.30 -3.94 -4.11
C GLN A 30 -6.94 -2.49 -3.77
N LEU A 31 -5.84 -2.29 -3.02
CA LEU A 31 -5.35 -0.95 -2.68
C LEU A 31 -4.92 -0.19 -3.94
N GLU A 32 -4.29 -0.86 -4.91
CA GLU A 32 -3.89 -0.24 -6.17
C GLU A 32 -5.08 0.24 -7.01
N GLU A 33 -6.19 -0.52 -7.04
CA GLU A 33 -7.42 -0.05 -7.70
C GLU A 33 -8.01 1.17 -6.99
N LEU A 34 -8.05 1.18 -5.65
CA LEU A 34 -8.47 2.35 -4.87
C LEU A 34 -7.56 3.56 -5.13
N ASP A 35 -6.24 3.36 -5.22
CA ASP A 35 -5.29 4.43 -5.49
C ASP A 35 -5.52 5.06 -6.87
N LYS A 36 -5.91 4.28 -7.89
CA LYS A 36 -6.28 4.81 -9.22
C LYS A 36 -7.50 5.74 -9.16
N GLU A 37 -8.49 5.40 -8.34
CA GLU A 37 -9.68 6.24 -8.11
C GLU A 37 -9.35 7.48 -7.28
N LEU A 38 -8.55 7.33 -6.22
CA LEU A 38 -8.21 8.42 -5.30
C LEU A 38 -7.28 9.45 -5.92
N ARG A 39 -6.33 9.04 -6.77
CA ARG A 39 -5.30 9.92 -7.33
C ARG A 39 -5.87 11.19 -7.99
N PRO A 40 -6.81 11.14 -8.96
CA PRO A 40 -7.38 12.35 -9.56
C PRO A 40 -8.21 13.16 -8.55
N LEU A 41 -8.90 12.52 -7.61
CA LEU A 41 -9.69 13.20 -6.58
C LEU A 41 -8.79 13.99 -5.60
N ILE A 42 -7.66 13.40 -5.21
CA ILE A 42 -6.66 14.05 -4.36
C ILE A 42 -6.00 15.22 -5.10
N ALA A 43 -5.69 15.06 -6.39
CA ALA A 43 -5.15 16.15 -7.19
C ALA A 43 -6.14 17.34 -7.27
N ALA A 44 -7.40 17.07 -7.59
CA ALA A 44 -8.46 18.08 -7.59
C ALA A 44 -8.65 18.76 -6.21
N ALA A 45 -8.61 17.98 -5.13
CA ALA A 45 -8.69 18.52 -3.77
C ALA A 45 -7.52 19.47 -3.45
N ARG A 46 -6.33 19.19 -3.99
CA ARG A 46 -5.16 20.06 -3.82
C ARG A 46 -5.24 21.35 -4.62
N VAL A 47 -5.89 21.34 -5.79
CA VAL A 47 -6.16 22.56 -6.58
C VAL A 47 -7.06 23.53 -5.83
N VAL A 48 -8.05 23.04 -5.09
CA VAL A 48 -8.93 23.85 -4.22
C VAL A 48 -8.38 24.01 -2.79
N GLU A 49 -7.06 23.88 -2.64
CA GLU A 49 -6.30 24.17 -1.42
C GLU A 49 -6.65 23.32 -0.18
N VAL A 50 -7.21 22.11 -0.35
CA VAL A 50 -7.39 21.20 0.79
C VAL A 50 -6.02 20.86 1.40
N PRO A 51 -5.83 21.03 2.73
CA PRO A 51 -4.56 20.72 3.37
C PRO A 51 -4.19 19.24 3.24
N ILE A 52 -2.91 18.94 2.96
CA ILE A 52 -2.41 17.56 2.87
C ILE A 52 -2.77 16.75 4.12
N ARG A 53 -2.65 17.35 5.30
CA ARG A 53 -3.06 16.72 6.57
C ARG A 53 -4.51 16.24 6.53
N ARG A 54 -5.43 17.05 6.01
CA ARG A 54 -6.84 16.68 5.94
C ARG A 54 -7.07 15.55 4.94
N ILE A 55 -6.38 15.58 3.80
CA ILE A 55 -6.41 14.51 2.80
C ILE A 55 -5.90 13.20 3.42
N THR A 56 -4.79 13.23 4.15
CA THR A 56 -4.21 12.04 4.79
C THR A 56 -5.13 11.48 5.89
N GLU A 57 -5.83 12.34 6.63
CA GLU A 57 -6.79 11.93 7.66
C GLU A 57 -7.99 11.17 7.09
N ILE A 58 -8.50 11.57 5.92
CA ILE A 58 -9.73 10.97 5.34
C ILE A 58 -9.45 9.82 4.38
N THR A 59 -8.28 9.78 3.74
CA THR A 59 -7.93 8.77 2.73
C THR A 59 -6.93 7.73 3.22
N ALA A 60 -6.28 7.97 4.37
CA ALA A 60 -5.12 7.21 4.86
C ALA A 60 -3.92 7.15 3.90
N VAL A 61 -3.95 7.90 2.79
CA VAL A 61 -2.81 8.04 1.88
C VAL A 61 -1.69 8.81 2.60
N SER A 62 -0.46 8.32 2.50
CA SER A 62 0.67 8.93 3.18
C SER A 62 0.93 10.36 2.68
N PRO A 63 1.44 11.28 3.52
CA PRO A 63 1.75 12.65 3.07
C PRO A 63 2.72 12.69 1.88
N ASN A 64 3.67 11.75 1.81
CA ASN A 64 4.62 11.66 0.71
C ASN A 64 3.95 11.21 -0.59
N THR A 65 3.03 10.25 -0.50
CA THR A 65 2.24 9.80 -1.65
C THR A 65 1.34 10.91 -2.18
N VAL A 66 0.66 11.65 -1.29
CA VAL A 66 -0.13 12.84 -1.70
C VAL A 66 0.75 13.83 -2.46
N ARG A 67 1.93 14.17 -1.93
CA ARG A 67 2.86 15.09 -2.61
C ARG A 67 3.29 14.55 -3.98
N ALA A 68 3.63 13.27 -4.07
CA ALA A 68 4.05 12.64 -5.32
C ALA A 68 2.95 12.66 -6.38
N TRP A 69 1.70 12.38 -5.99
CA TRP A 69 0.56 12.40 -6.91
C TRP A 69 0.23 13.80 -7.43
N THR A 70 0.48 14.83 -6.61
CA THR A 70 0.13 16.22 -6.97
C THR A 70 1.28 17.02 -7.57
N ALA A 71 2.52 16.53 -7.47
CA ALA A 71 3.68 17.19 -8.06
C ALA A 71 3.71 17.10 -9.60
N ALA A 72 3.04 16.11 -10.18
CA ALA A 72 3.04 15.86 -11.63
C ALA A 72 2.06 16.74 -12.42
N GLU A 73 1.08 17.38 -11.76
CA GLU A 73 0.09 18.24 -12.43
C GLU A 73 0.40 19.75 -12.32
N GLY A 74 1.53 20.10 -11.69
CA GLY A 74 1.98 21.48 -11.48
C GLY A 74 3.03 22.00 -12.46
N GLN A 75 3.20 21.35 -13.62
CA GLN A 75 4.04 21.83 -14.73
C GLN A 75 3.19 22.11 -15.96
#